data_AF-A0A5C4RH99-F1
#
_entry.id   AF-A0A5C4RH99-F1
#
_cell.length_a   1.000
_cell.length_b   1.000
_cell.length_c   1.000
_cell.angle_alpha   90.00
_cell.angle_beta   90.00
_cell.angle_gamma   90.00
#
_symmetry.space_group_name_H-M   'P 1'
#
loop_
_entity.id
_entity.type
_entity.pdbx_description
1 polymer ?
#
loop_
_entity_poly.entity_id
_entity_poly.type
_entity_poly.pdbx_seq_one_letter_code
_entity_poly.pdbx_strand_id
1 'polypeptide(L)'
;MANYVTGVSECSQQRGNLKDNGYTQKKLAQAFDRPQSFIAKVENGERRLDVVEFVHMACLLSLNPVQILDKIKLKKPSLNSKLK
;
A
#
# COMPACT_ATOMS: atom_id res chain seq x y z
N MET A 1 20.30 -16.86 -27.71
CA MET A 1 19.06 -16.31 -28.29
C MET A 1 18.49 -15.29 -27.31
N ALA A 2 19.04 -14.08 -27.29
CA ALA A 2 18.61 -12.99 -26.41
C ALA A 2 17.81 -12.00 -27.26
N ASN A 3 16.55 -11.77 -26.93
CA ASN A 3 15.66 -10.98 -27.77
C ASN A 3 14.77 -10.06 -26.93
N TYR A 4 14.88 -8.77 -27.27
CA TYR A 4 13.98 -7.64 -27.00
C TYR A 4 13.97 -7.03 -25.59
N VAL A 5 14.96 -6.15 -25.39
CA VAL A 5 14.75 -4.88 -24.68
C VAL A 5 14.09 -3.86 -25.64
N THR A 6 13.36 -2.92 -25.04
CA THR A 6 12.66 -1.74 -25.60
C THR A 6 11.34 -1.93 -26.35
N GLY A 7 10.25 -1.94 -25.57
CA GLY A 7 8.94 -1.43 -25.98
C GLY A 7 8.46 -0.41 -24.95
N VAL A 8 8.86 0.85 -25.12
CA VAL A 8 8.33 1.98 -24.35
C VAL A 8 6.88 2.21 -24.73
N SER A 9 5.96 1.88 -23.82
CA SER A 9 4.67 2.56 -23.70
C SER A 9 4.80 3.57 -22.57
N GLU A 10 5.48 4.68 -22.87
CA GLU A 10 5.38 5.89 -22.06
C GLU A 10 3.99 6.52 -22.22
N CYS A 11 3.62 7.33 -21.23
CA CYS A 11 2.62 8.38 -21.34
C CYS A 11 1.15 7.99 -21.10
N SER A 12 0.80 7.87 -19.82
CA SER A 12 -0.18 8.78 -19.23
C SER A 12 0.01 8.79 -17.72
N GLN A 13 0.34 9.95 -17.18
CA GLN A 13 0.26 10.23 -15.75
C GLN A 13 1.33 9.58 -14.87
N GLN A 14 2.59 9.86 -15.22
CA GLN A 14 3.50 10.43 -14.23
C GLN A 14 2.87 11.72 -13.63
N ARG A 15 1.94 11.56 -12.68
CA ARG A 15 1.42 12.62 -11.79
C ARG A 15 1.55 12.04 -10.40
N GLY A 16 2.57 12.30 -9.60
CA GLY A 16 3.38 13.50 -9.50
C GLY A 16 3.52 13.71 -8.00
N ASN A 17 4.76 13.68 -7.50
CA ASN A 17 5.15 14.13 -6.17
C ASN A 17 4.53 13.42 -4.95
N LEU A 18 5.15 12.34 -4.48
CA LEU A 18 5.40 12.10 -3.05
C LEU A 18 6.78 11.43 -2.94
N LYS A 19 7.89 12.11 -3.27
CA LYS A 19 8.67 12.93 -2.32
C LYS A 19 8.67 12.29 -0.92
N ASP A 20 9.56 11.31 -0.72
CA ASP A 20 10.66 11.42 0.26
C ASP A 20 11.34 10.09 0.61
N ASN A 21 10.80 8.93 0.19
CA ASN A 21 11.42 7.61 0.51
C ASN A 21 11.79 6.72 -0.68
N GLY A 22 11.82 7.22 -1.92
CA GLY A 22 12.34 6.47 -3.09
C GLY A 22 11.52 5.26 -3.57
N TYR A 23 10.40 4.94 -2.90
CA TYR A 23 9.45 3.91 -3.31
C TYR A 23 8.39 4.51 -4.24
N THR A 24 8.38 4.09 -5.51
CA THR A 24 7.29 4.40 -6.43
C THR A 24 6.19 3.35 -6.29
N GLN A 25 4.92 3.70 -6.55
CA GLN A 25 3.80 2.73 -6.56
C GLN A 25 4.14 1.47 -7.37
N LYS A 26 4.87 1.63 -8.48
CA LYS A 26 5.36 0.53 -9.32
C LYS A 26 6.37 -0.36 -8.59
N LYS A 27 7.35 0.21 -7.90
CA LYS A 27 8.32 -0.55 -7.10
C LYS A 27 7.65 -1.27 -5.92
N LEU A 28 6.72 -0.60 -5.23
CA LEU A 28 5.97 -1.22 -4.15
C LEU A 28 5.10 -2.37 -4.66
N ALA A 29 4.42 -2.18 -5.78
CA ALA A 29 3.62 -3.22 -6.43
C ALA A 29 4.47 -4.41 -6.87
N GLN A 30 5.66 -4.16 -7.45
CA GLN A 30 6.63 -5.20 -7.79
C GLN A 30 7.11 -5.98 -6.56
N ALA A 31 7.43 -5.29 -5.46
CA ALA A 31 7.85 -5.93 -4.22
C ALA A 31 6.71 -6.73 -3.53
N PHE A 32 5.47 -6.28 -3.73
CA PHE A 32 4.26 -6.93 -3.21
C PHE A 32 3.73 -8.05 -4.13
N ASP A 33 4.39 -8.32 -5.26
CA ASP A 33 3.95 -9.27 -6.29
C ASP A 33 2.50 -9.04 -6.77
N ARG A 34 2.18 -7.77 -7.02
CA ARG A 34 0.85 -7.31 -7.45
C ARG A 34 0.97 -6.24 -8.55
N PRO A 35 -0.09 -6.04 -9.37
CA PRO A 35 -0.10 -4.96 -10.35
C PRO A 35 -0.15 -3.59 -9.65
N GLN A 36 0.37 -2.53 -10.30
CA GLN A 36 0.32 -1.17 -9.76
C GLN A 36 -1.11 -0.73 -9.37
N SER A 37 -2.11 -1.16 -10.14
CA SER A 37 -3.53 -0.87 -9.87
C SER A 37 -4.00 -1.38 -8.50
N PHE A 38 -3.37 -2.42 -7.96
CA PHE A 38 -3.63 -2.89 -6.59
C PHE A 38 -3.25 -1.82 -5.57
N ILE A 39 -2.02 -1.31 -5.65
CA ILE A 39 -1.50 -0.28 -4.73
C ILE A 39 -2.30 1.01 -4.88
N ALA A 40 -2.61 1.42 -6.12
CA ALA A 40 -3.44 2.60 -6.37
C ALA A 40 -4.84 2.48 -5.73
N LYS A 41 -5.49 1.31 -5.84
CA LYS A 41 -6.80 1.06 -5.19
C LYS A 41 -6.72 1.06 -3.67
N VAL A 42 -5.61 0.58 -3.11
CA VAL A 42 -5.37 0.60 -1.67
C VAL A 42 -5.18 2.04 -1.18
N GLU A 43 -4.34 2.83 -1.85
CA GLU A 43 -4.09 4.23 -1.50
C GLU A 43 -5.35 5.10 -1.67
N ASN A 44 -6.17 4.82 -2.68
CA ASN A 44 -7.47 5.47 -2.89
C ASN A 44 -8.55 5.00 -1.91
N GLY A 45 -8.30 3.96 -1.10
CA GLY A 45 -9.29 3.38 -0.18
C GLY A 45 -10.38 2.55 -0.86
N GLU A 46 -10.28 2.30 -2.16
CA GLU A 46 -11.18 1.43 -2.93
C GLU A 46 -11.00 -0.06 -2.60
N ARG A 47 -9.81 -0.43 -2.10
CA ARG A 47 -9.49 -1.79 -1.67
C ARG A 47 -9.05 -1.81 -0.21
N ARG A 48 -9.68 -2.68 0.58
CA ARG A 48 -9.24 -2.99 1.95
C ARG A 48 -8.06 -3.96 1.92
N LEU A 49 -7.06 -3.72 2.75
CA LEU A 49 -6.01 -4.68 3.05
C LEU A 49 -6.45 -5.57 4.20
N ASP A 50 -6.18 -6.87 4.12
CA ASP A 50 -6.22 -7.72 5.30
C ASP A 50 -5.02 -7.48 6.22
N VAL A 51 -5.04 -8.06 7.41
CA VAL A 51 -3.98 -7.83 8.42
C VAL A 51 -2.62 -8.35 7.96
N VAL A 52 -2.58 -9.47 7.22
CA VAL A 52 -1.32 -10.04 6.70
C VAL A 52 -0.79 -9.14 5.59
N GLU A 53 -1.64 -8.71 4.66
CA GLU A 53 -1.30 -7.75 3.61
C GLU A 53 -0.78 -6.43 4.20
N PHE A 54 -1.41 -5.94 5.26
CA PHE A 54 -1.00 -4.73 5.97
C PHE A 54 0.39 -4.87 6.62
N VAL A 55 0.64 -5.96 7.36
CA VAL A 55 1.95 -6.22 7.98
C VAL A 55 3.03 -6.36 6.92
N HIS A 56 2.74 -7.09 5.83
CA HIS A 56 3.65 -7.22 4.69
C HIS A 56 4.00 -5.85 4.11
N MET A 57 3.00 -5.00 3.86
CA MET A 57 3.21 -3.65 3.32
C MET A 57 4.02 -2.77 4.28
N ALA A 58 3.76 -2.86 5.59
CA ALA A 58 4.54 -2.15 6.60
C ALA A 58 6.01 -2.59 6.60
N CYS A 59 6.28 -3.89 6.51
CA CYS A 59 7.64 -4.42 6.41
C CYS A 59 8.38 -3.92 5.16
N LEU A 60 7.72 -3.90 4.00
CA LEU A 60 8.32 -3.40 2.75
C LEU A 60 8.66 -1.91 2.80
N LEU A 61 7.87 -1.14 3.54
CA LEU A 61 8.09 0.29 3.73
C LEU A 61 9.03 0.60 4.91
N SER A 62 9.61 -0.43 5.55
CA SER A 62 10.41 -0.30 6.77
C SER A 62 9.67 0.44 7.90
N LEU A 63 8.35 0.25 7.99
CA LEU A 63 7.49 0.83 9.02
C LEU A 63 7.11 -0.23 10.06
N ASN A 64 6.94 0.21 11.31
CA ASN A 64 6.44 -0.66 12.36
C ASN A 64 4.89 -0.69 12.30
N PRO A 65 4.25 -1.85 12.03
CA PRO A 65 2.80 -1.95 11.91
C PRO A 65 2.07 -1.57 13.21
N VAL A 66 2.66 -1.80 14.38
CA VAL A 66 2.08 -1.45 15.69
C VAL A 66 1.93 0.07 15.81
N GLN A 67 2.97 0.83 15.41
CA GLN A 67 2.92 2.30 15.45
C GLN A 67 1.89 2.88 14.48
N ILE A 68 1.63 2.21 13.36
CA ILE A 68 0.59 2.62 12.42
C ILE A 68 -0.79 2.34 13.02
N LEU A 69 -1.00 1.18 13.64
CA LEU A 69 -2.25 0.85 14.31
C LEU A 69 -2.58 1.82 15.45
N ASP A 70 -1.58 2.27 16.23
CA ASP A 70 -1.77 3.26 17.29
C ASP A 70 -2.27 4.62 16.76
N LYS A 71 -1.85 5.00 15.54
CA LYS A 71 -2.28 6.23 14.87
C LYS A 71 -3.67 6.12 14.28
N ILE A 72 -4.10 4.90 13.92
CA ILE A 72 -5.48 4.63 13.59
C ILE A 72 -6.26 4.69 14.90
N LYS A 73 -6.70 5.90 15.28
CA LYS A 73 -7.68 6.08 16.35
C LYS A 73 -8.90 5.27 15.95
N LEU A 74 -8.96 4.03 16.41
CA LEU A 74 -10.21 3.31 16.55
C LEU A 74 -11.03 4.20 17.48
N LYS A 75 -11.97 4.95 16.89
CA LYS A 75 -13.05 5.55 17.66
C LYS A 75 -13.65 4.35 18.38
N LYS A 76 -13.32 4.16 19.66
CA LYS A 76 -13.78 3.01 20.44
C LYS A 76 -15.27 2.90 20.11
N PRO A 77 -15.74 1.84 19.43
CA PRO A 77 -17.16 1.57 19.52
C PRO A 77 -17.36 1.41 21.01
N SER A 78 -18.18 2.28 21.60
CA SER A 78 -18.58 2.15 22.99
C SER A 78 -19.16 0.75 23.12
N LEU A 79 -18.33 -0.20 23.56
CA LEU A 79 -18.76 -1.52 23.98
C LEU A 79 -19.56 -1.22 25.24
N ASN A 80 -20.84 -0.93 25.06
CA ASN A 80 -21.79 -0.88 26.14
C ASN A 80 -21.75 -2.25 26.78
N SER A 81 -21.11 -2.33 27.94
CA SER A 81 -21.20 -3.45 28.86
C SER A 81 -22.64 -3.53 29.37
N LYS A 82 -23.53 -4.06 28.53
CA LYS A 82 -24.78 -4.68 28.95
C LYS A 82 -24.61 -6.19 28.77
N LEU A 83 -23.65 -6.75 29.51
CA LEU A 83 -23.78 -8.11 29.99
C LEU A 83 -24.76 -8.01 31.17
N LYS A 84 -26.01 -8.34 30.89
CA LYS A 84 -26.98 -8.72 31.92
C LYS A 84 -26.68 -10.14 32.38
#